data_AF-A0A815T0Q1-F1
#
_entry.id   AF-A0A815T0Q1-F1
#
_cell.length_a   1.000
_cell.length_b   1.000
_cell.length_c   1.000
_cell.angle_alpha   90.00
_cell.angle_beta   90.00
_cell.angle_gamma   90.00
#
_symmetry.space_group_name_H-M   'P 1'
#
loop_
_entity.id
_entity.type
_entity.pdbx_description
1 polymer ?
#
loop_
_entity_poly.entity_id
_entity_poly.type
_entity_poly.pdbx_seq_one_letter_code
_entity_poly.pdbx_strand_id
1 'polypeptide(L)' 'MANVPWHEQVVTFVQLVCDRLPQYDIACEHEHSNCLLLAYNKFRINGKWHTWIDYER' A
#
# COMPACT_ATOMS: atom_id res chain seq x y z
N MET A 1 11.10 19.63 -7.99
CA MET A 1 9.69 19.14 -8.03
C MET A 1 9.25 18.64 -9.40
N ALA A 2 9.82 19.08 -10.52
CA ALA A 2 9.36 18.64 -11.86
C ALA A 2 9.35 17.12 -12.11
N ASN A 3 10.18 16.36 -11.39
CA ASN A 3 10.31 14.91 -11.55
C ASN A 3 9.79 14.11 -10.33
N VAL A 4 9.20 14.79 -9.34
CA VAL A 4 8.61 14.12 -8.17
C VAL A 4 7.11 14.02 -8.42
N PRO A 5 6.52 12.82 -8.40
CA PRO A 5 5.10 12.66 -8.66
C PRO A 5 4.28 13.30 -7.55
N TRP A 6 3.12 13.86 -7.91
CA TRP A 6 2.11 14.26 -6.94
C TRP A 6 1.51 13.03 -6.28
N HIS A 7 1.00 13.20 -5.06
CA HIS A 7 0.40 12.12 -4.29
C HIS A 7 -0.70 11.37 -5.07
N GLU A 8 -1.60 12.10 -5.72
CA GLU A 8 -2.65 11.51 -6.57
C GLU A 8 -2.10 10.63 -7.70
N GLN A 9 -0.93 10.98 -8.26
CA GLN A 9 -0.27 10.18 -9.29
C GLN A 9 0.31 8.90 -8.69
N VAL A 10 0.83 8.96 -7.47
CA VAL A 10 1.33 7.77 -6.75
C VAL A 10 0.17 6.86 -6.36
N VAL A 11 -0.94 7.40 -5.83
CA VAL A 11 -2.17 6.64 -5.54
C VAL A 11 -2.67 5.92 -6.80
N THR A 12 -2.80 6.66 -7.91
CA THR A 12 -3.26 6.10 -9.20
C THR A 12 -2.34 4.98 -9.68
N PHE A 13 -1.03 5.19 -9.62
CA PHE A 13 -0.04 4.19 -10.00
C PHE A 13 -0.15 2.94 -9.12
N VAL A 14 -0.26 3.10 -7.81
CA VAL A 14 -0.36 1.99 -6.86
C VAL A 14 -1.65 1.20 -7.05
N GLN A 15 -2.77 1.86 -7.38
CA GLN A 15 -4.00 1.17 -7.74
C GLN A 15 -3.82 0.28 -8.98
N LEU A 16 -3.16 0.79 -10.03
CA LEU A 16 -2.84 0.01 -11.22
C LEU A 16 -1.91 -1.19 -10.94
N VAL A 17 -1.00 -1.04 -9.97
CA VAL A 17 -0.15 -2.15 -9.49
C VAL A 17 -1.01 -3.17 -8.75
N CYS A 18 -1.90 -2.71 -7.87
CA CYS A 18 -2.81 -3.56 -7.11
C CYS A 18 -3.72 -4.40 -8.03
N ASP A 19 -4.25 -3.81 -9.10
CA ASP A 19 -5.08 -4.50 -10.10
C ASP A 19 -4.34 -5.67 -10.79
N ARG A 20 -3.00 -5.65 -10.78
CA ARG A 20 -2.13 -6.68 -11.38
C ARG A 20 -1.58 -7.66 -10.35
N LEU A 21 -1.74 -7.38 -9.05
CA LEU A 21 -1.26 -8.21 -7.95
C LEU A 21 -2.47 -8.88 -7.28
N PRO A 22 -2.88 -10.08 -7.73
CA PRO A 22 -4.01 -10.75 -7.12
C PRO A 22 -3.75 -10.95 -5.62
N GLN A 23 -4.80 -10.74 -4.82
CA GLN A 23 -4.77 -10.85 -3.37
C GLN A 23 -3.94 -9.78 -2.64
N TYR A 24 -3.53 -8.71 -3.30
CA TYR A 24 -3.05 -7.50 -2.62
C TYR A 24 -4.14 -6.44 -2.59
N ASP A 25 -4.04 -5.55 -1.60
CA ASP A 25 -4.89 -4.37 -1.46
C ASP A 25 -4.10 -3.26 -0.73
N ILE A 26 -4.57 -2.01 -0.81
CA ILE A 26 -3.94 -0.86 -0.16
C ILE A 26 -4.26 -0.91 1.34
N ALA A 27 -3.22 -1.06 2.15
CA ALA A 27 -3.33 -1.16 3.60
C ALA A 27 -3.23 0.20 4.31
N CYS A 28 -2.44 1.12 3.76
CA CYS A 28 -2.22 2.44 4.35
C CYS A 28 -1.74 3.43 3.28
N GLU A 29 -2.13 4.69 3.45
CA GLU A 29 -1.72 5.82 2.64
C GLU A 29 -1.13 6.89 3.55
N HIS A 30 0.00 7.47 3.17
CA HIS A 30 0.64 8.55 3.91
C HIS A 30 1.08 9.67 2.96
N GLU A 31 0.19 10.63 2.75
CA GLU A 31 0.33 11.73 1.80
C GLU A 31 1.57 12.60 2.07
N HIS A 32 1.86 12.92 3.34
CA HIS A 32 3.00 13.78 3.67
C HIS A 32 4.36 13.19 3.26
N SER A 33 4.48 11.85 3.25
CA SER A 33 5.69 11.18 2.75
C SER A 33 5.55 10.69 1.31
N ASN A 34 4.39 10.89 0.66
CA ASN A 34 4.07 10.38 -0.66
C ASN A 34 4.27 8.85 -0.78
N CYS A 35 3.83 8.11 0.25
CA CYS A 35 4.01 6.66 0.34
C CYS A 35 2.66 5.94 0.51
N LEU A 36 2.57 4.75 -0.09
CA LEU A 36 1.48 3.81 0.14
C LEU A 36 2.04 2.44 0.52
N LEU A 37 1.30 1.71 1.37
CA LEU A 37 1.59 0.34 1.74
C LEU A 37 0.59 -0.60 1.06
N LEU A 38 1.08 -1.52 0.23
CA LEU A 38 0.32 -2.67 -0.24
C LEU A 38 0.53 -3.86 0.69
N ALA A 39 -0.53 -4.58 1.02
CA ALA A 39 -0.45 -5.80 1.82
C ALA A 39 -1.26 -6.93 1.23
N TYR A 40 -0.83 -8.16 1.49
CA TYR A 40 -1.53 -9.37 1.08
C TYR A 40 -2.80 -9.57 1.92
N ASN A 41 -3.93 -9.90 1.29
CA ASN A 41 -5.25 -10.02 1.91
C ASN A 41 -5.33 -11.01 3.07
N LYS A 42 -4.42 -11.99 3.15
CA LYS A 42 -4.28 -12.90 4.30
C LYS A 42 -4.01 -12.17 5.62
N PHE A 43 -3.46 -10.96 5.53
CA PHE A 43 -3.21 -10.07 6.67
C PHE A 43 -4.41 -9.17 6.97
N ARG A 44 -5.50 -9.24 6.20
CA ARG A 44 -6.75 -8.51 6.47
C ARG A 44 -7.69 -9.40 7.27
N ILE A 45 -7.57 -9.35 8.59
CA ILE A 45 -8.32 -10.20 9.52
C ILE A 45 -9.45 -9.36 10.13
N ASN A 46 -10.70 -9.84 10.01
CA ASN A 46 -11.89 -9.15 10.53
C ASN A 46 -12.00 -7.67 10.07
N GLY A 47 -11.64 -7.41 8.81
CA GLY A 47 -11.69 -6.07 8.22
C GLY A 47 -10.58 -5.11 8.66
N LYS A 48 -9.59 -5.59 9.43
CA LYS A 48 -8.44 -4.79 9.88
C LYS A 48 -7.14 -5.36 9.30
N TRP A 49 -6.18 -4.48 9.02
CA TRP A 49 -4.87 -4.86 8.54
C TRP A 49 -3.93 -5.22 9.69
N HIS A 50 -3.38 -6.44 9.65
CA HIS A 50 -2.38 -6.98 10.57
C HIS A 50 -1.03 -7.06 9.85
N THR A 51 -0.38 -5.92 9.65
CA THR A 51 0.85 -5.79 8.85
C THR A 51 2.13 -5.82 9.68
N TRP A 52 2.03 -5.95 11.00
CA TRP A 52 3.21 -6.14 11.85
C TRP A 52 3.78 -7.54 11.59
N ILE A 53 5.07 -7.60 11.29
CA ILE A 53 5.78 -8.85 11.02
C ILE A 53 6.74 -9.06 12.18
N ASP A 54 6.43 -10.05 13.01
CA ASP A 54 7.30 -10.53 14.08
C ASP A 54 8.46 -11.30 13.43
N TYR A 55 9.53 -10.60 13.10
CA TYR A 55 10.77 -11.28 12.73
C TYR A 55 11.36 -11.94 13.98
N GLU A 56 11.74 -13.22 13.89
CA GLU A 56 12.61 -13.82 14.89
C GLU A 56 13.88 -12.96 15.00
N ARG A 57 14.28 -12.63 16.23
CA ARG A 57 15.41 -11.72 16.51
C ARG A 57 16.75 -12.33 16.09
#